data_AF-A0A645J0G6-F1
#
_entry.id   AF-A0A645J0G6-F1
#
_cell.length_a   1.000
_cell.length_b   1.000
_cell.length_c   1.000
_cell.angle_alpha   90.00
_cell.angle_beta   90.00
_cell.angle_gamma   90.00
#
_symmetry.space_group_name_H-M   'P 1'
#
loop_
_entity.id
_entity.type
_entity.pdbx_description
1 polymer ?
#
loop_
_entity_poly.entity_id
_entity_poly.type
_entity_poly.pdbx_seq_one_letter_code
_entity_poly.pdbx_strand_id
1 'polypeptide(L)'
;MAHAQAAVHRATAEVDYKWRYPPVMNDKNATDFAVGVAREFPGEQWLIPDLQPLQASDDFAIMLNQVPGNYFIVGNGMGEGGCMVHNAAYDFNDNLLPVTASFWVKLAESYLRRD
;
A
#
# COMPACT_ATOMS: atom_id res chain seq x y z
N MET A 1 5.68 -16.08 26.43
CA MET A 1 4.95 -15.14 27.31
C MET A 1 3.63 -15.72 27.83
N ALA A 2 2.69 -16.13 26.96
CA ALA A 2 1.37 -16.63 27.39
C ALA A 2 1.42 -17.74 28.47
N HIS A 3 2.23 -18.79 28.28
CA HIS A 3 2.36 -19.86 29.27
C HIS A 3 2.97 -19.40 30.60
N ALA A 4 3.97 -18.51 30.56
CA ALA A 4 4.59 -17.96 31.76
C ALA A 4 3.60 -17.09 32.55
N GLN A 5 2.80 -16.28 31.86
CA GLN A 5 1.74 -15.49 32.49
C GLN A 5 0.64 -16.38 33.11
N ALA A 6 0.25 -17.46 32.44
CA ALA A 6 -0.72 -18.40 33.00
C ALA A 6 -0.18 -19.10 34.26
N ALA A 7 1.09 -19.50 34.25
CA ALA A 7 1.72 -20.22 35.35
C ALA A 7 1.77 -19.42 36.67
N VAL A 8 2.05 -18.11 36.63
CA VAL A 8 2.05 -17.27 37.86
C VAL A 8 0.66 -17.18 38.52
N HIS A 9 -0.40 -17.46 37.76
CA HIS A 9 -1.78 -17.54 38.24
C HIS A 9 -2.28 -18.98 38.44
N ARG A 10 -1.40 -19.98 38.40
CA ARG A 10 -1.76 -21.42 38.50
C ARG A 10 -2.77 -21.87 37.42
N ALA A 11 -2.72 -21.25 36.25
CA ALA A 11 -3.52 -21.60 35.09
C ALA A 11 -2.65 -22.20 33.97
N THR A 12 -3.30 -22.75 32.95
CA THR A 12 -2.66 -23.20 31.70
C THR A 12 -3.15 -22.35 30.53
N ALA A 13 -2.33 -22.22 29.49
CA ALA A 13 -2.69 -21.56 28.24
C ALA A 13 -2.33 -22.47 27.06
N GLU A 14 -3.16 -22.46 26.02
CA GLU A 14 -2.88 -23.03 24.70
C GLU A 14 -2.86 -21.88 23.69
N VAL A 15 -1.92 -21.92 22.75
CA VAL A 15 -1.76 -20.87 21.74
C VAL A 15 -1.90 -21.49 20.36
N ASP A 16 -3.02 -21.20 19.69
CA ASP A 16 -3.22 -21.49 18.26
C ASP A 16 -2.94 -20.20 17.46
N TYR A 17 -1.75 -20.12 16.87
CA TYR A 17 -1.36 -19.00 16.02
C TYR A 17 -1.44 -19.40 14.55
N LYS A 18 -2.27 -18.68 13.79
CA LYS A 18 -2.41 -18.84 12.34
C LYS A 18 -1.85 -17.61 11.64
N TRP A 19 -0.67 -17.77 11.05
CA TRP A 19 -0.10 -16.76 10.15
C TRP A 19 -1.01 -16.59 8.92
N ARG A 20 -1.21 -15.35 8.45
CA ARG A 20 -2.14 -15.05 7.34
C ARG A 20 -1.47 -14.34 6.18
N TYR A 21 -0.98 -13.12 6.40
CA TYR A 21 -0.48 -12.28 5.33
C TYR A 21 0.91 -11.72 5.68
N PRO A 22 1.84 -11.69 4.72
CA PRO A 22 3.07 -10.92 4.85
C PRO A 22 2.76 -9.42 4.77
N PRO A 23 3.66 -8.55 5.24
CA PRO A 23 3.55 -7.12 4.99
C PRO A 23 3.76 -6.80 3.50
N VAL A 24 3.07 -5.78 3.00
CA VAL A 24 3.35 -5.20 1.67
C VAL A 24 4.69 -4.48 1.75
N MET A 25 5.71 -5.01 1.06
CA MET A 25 7.05 -4.46 1.02
C MET A 25 7.40 -4.09 -0.42
N ASN A 26 7.54 -2.79 -0.69
CA ASN A 26 7.96 -2.34 -2.02
C ASN A 26 9.45 -2.57 -2.23
N ASP A 27 9.81 -2.96 -3.45
CA ASP A 27 11.20 -2.95 -3.89
C ASP A 27 11.67 -1.52 -4.13
N LYS A 28 12.86 -1.18 -3.63
CA LYS A 28 13.40 0.17 -3.71
C LYS A 28 13.54 0.65 -5.16
N ASN A 29 14.03 -0.19 -6.07
CA ASN A 29 14.26 0.22 -7.47
C ASN A 29 12.95 0.40 -8.23
N ALA A 30 11.97 -0.47 -7.96
CA ALA A 30 10.62 -0.34 -8.51
C ALA A 30 9.94 0.95 -8.01
N THR A 31 10.09 1.27 -6.72
CA THR A 31 9.59 2.54 -6.15
C THR A 31 10.28 3.75 -6.76
N ASP A 32 11.61 3.76 -6.81
CA ASP A 32 12.38 4.88 -7.39
C ASP A 32 11.99 5.11 -8.85
N PHE A 33 11.74 4.03 -9.61
CA PHE A 33 11.25 4.13 -10.98
C PHE A 33 9.86 4.76 -11.05
N ALA A 34 8.89 4.26 -10.26
CA ALA A 34 7.54 4.80 -10.24
C ALA A 34 7.51 6.28 -9.82
N VAL A 35 8.33 6.65 -8.83
CA VAL A 35 8.54 8.05 -8.41
C VAL A 35 9.12 8.88 -9.55
N GLY A 36 10.11 8.36 -10.28
CA GLY A 36 10.66 9.04 -11.45
C GLY A 36 9.60 9.34 -12.51
N VAL A 37 8.76 8.36 -12.85
CA VAL A 37 7.63 8.56 -13.77
C VAL A 37 6.66 9.60 -13.22
N ALA A 38 6.35 9.53 -11.92
CA ALA A 38 5.41 10.46 -11.28
C ALA A 38 5.89 11.93 -11.33
N ARG A 39 7.21 12.15 -11.27
CA ARG A 39 7.82 13.47 -11.41
C ARG A 39 7.67 14.05 -12.82
N GLU A 40 7.75 13.22 -13.85
CA GLU A 40 7.49 13.64 -15.23
C GLU A 40 5.99 13.85 -15.49
N PHE A 41 5.17 12.98 -14.93
CA PHE A 41 3.72 13.11 -14.91
C PHE A 41 3.13 12.29 -13.77
N PRO A 42 2.25 12.86 -12.94
CA PRO A 42 1.59 14.15 -13.11
C PRO A 42 2.36 15.37 -12.54
N GLY A 43 3.57 15.16 -12.02
CA GLY A 43 4.44 16.20 -11.46
C GLY A 43 4.69 16.01 -9.96
N GLU A 44 5.76 16.62 -9.45
CA GLU A 44 6.20 16.50 -8.04
C GLU A 44 5.09 16.84 -7.03
N GLN A 45 4.20 17.77 -7.36
CA GLN A 45 3.09 18.19 -6.47
C GLN A 45 2.07 17.10 -6.17
N TRP A 46 2.08 16.00 -6.91
CA TRP A 46 1.22 14.84 -6.69
C TRP A 46 1.87 13.75 -5.84
N LEU A 47 3.16 13.89 -5.52
CA LEU A 47 3.87 12.99 -4.64
C LEU A 47 3.67 13.40 -3.19
N ILE A 48 3.42 12.42 -2.34
CA ILE A 48 3.43 12.57 -0.89
C ILE A 48 4.78 12.02 -0.40
N PRO A 49 5.77 12.88 -0.09
CA PRO A 49 7.05 12.42 0.41
C PRO A 49 6.88 11.80 1.80
N ASP A 50 7.74 10.83 2.12
CA ASP A 50 7.85 10.23 3.45
C ASP A 50 6.53 9.69 4.04
N LEU A 51 5.64 9.20 3.16
CA LEU A 51 4.40 8.56 3.57
C LEU A 51 4.72 7.42 4.55
N GLN A 52 4.19 7.54 5.76
CA GLN A 52 4.37 6.52 6.78
C GLN A 52 3.66 5.22 6.39
N PRO A 53 4.19 4.04 6.78
CA PRO A 53 3.51 2.77 6.54
C PRO A 53 2.07 2.80 7.06
N LEU A 54 1.15 2.27 6.26
CA LEU A 54 -0.25 2.13 6.67
C LEU A 54 -0.47 0.84 7.45
N GLN A 55 -1.47 0.85 8.33
CA GLN A 55 -1.87 -0.33 9.11
C GLN A 55 -2.76 -1.32 8.32
N ALA A 56 -3.03 -1.03 7.05
CA ALA A 56 -3.84 -1.89 6.19
C ALA A 56 -3.05 -3.13 5.75
N SER A 57 -3.72 -4.28 5.70
CA SER A 57 -3.21 -5.48 5.05
C SER A 57 -3.71 -5.54 3.61
N ASP A 58 -2.87 -5.99 2.69
CA ASP A 58 -3.23 -6.21 1.28
C ASP A 58 -2.57 -7.51 0.78
N ASP A 59 -3.30 -8.33 0.04
CA ASP A 59 -2.80 -9.60 -0.47
C ASP A 59 -1.85 -9.44 -1.67
N PHE A 60 -1.72 -8.22 -2.21
CA PHE A 60 -0.67 -7.84 -3.15
C PHE A 60 0.74 -8.10 -2.58
N ALA A 61 0.89 -8.14 -1.25
CA ALA A 61 2.11 -8.58 -0.57
C ALA A 61 2.57 -9.98 -1.02
N ILE A 62 1.64 -10.87 -1.37
CA ILE A 62 1.95 -12.21 -1.89
C ILE A 62 2.66 -12.09 -3.24
N MET A 63 2.20 -11.18 -4.11
CA MET A 63 2.85 -10.94 -5.40
C MET A 63 4.22 -10.29 -5.24
N LEU A 64 4.35 -9.28 -4.37
CA LEU A 64 5.62 -8.59 -4.12
C LEU A 64 6.69 -9.48 -3.48
N ASN A 65 6.29 -10.55 -2.78
CA ASN A 65 7.24 -11.56 -2.31
C ASN A 65 7.80 -12.44 -3.42
N GLN A 66 7.19 -12.47 -4.61
CA GLN A 66 7.65 -13.27 -5.75
C GLN A 66 8.40 -12.44 -6.78
N VAL A 67 8.00 -11.18 -6.99
CA VAL A 67 8.58 -10.30 -8.00
C VAL A 67 8.80 -8.90 -7.45
N PRO A 68 9.93 -8.24 -7.75
CA PRO A 68 10.13 -6.84 -7.40
C PRO A 68 9.03 -5.96 -8.00
N GLY A 69 8.41 -5.13 -7.16
CA GLY A 69 7.31 -4.28 -7.58
C GLY A 69 7.07 -3.12 -6.62
N ASN A 70 6.18 -2.23 -7.02
CA ASN A 70 5.79 -1.05 -6.27
C ASN A 70 4.26 -0.99 -6.15
N TYR A 71 3.76 -1.10 -4.92
CA TYR A 71 2.40 -0.81 -4.53
C TYR A 71 2.33 0.62 -4.01
N PHE A 72 1.51 1.47 -4.63
CA PHE A 72 1.34 2.86 -4.23
C PHE A 72 -0.13 3.16 -3.98
N ILE A 73 -0.38 4.21 -3.20
CA ILE A 73 -1.71 4.62 -2.78
C ILE A 73 -2.01 5.97 -3.38
N VAL A 74 -3.23 6.15 -3.87
CA VAL A 74 -3.73 7.43 -4.35
C VAL A 74 -4.57 8.06 -3.25
N GLY A 75 -4.19 9.25 -2.82
CA GLY A 75 -4.94 9.99 -1.82
C GLY A 75 -6.29 10.45 -2.36
N ASN A 76 -7.39 10.13 -1.66
CA ASN A 76 -8.75 10.48 -2.09
C ASN A 76 -9.07 11.99 -2.01
N GLY A 77 -8.18 12.79 -1.42
CA GLY A 77 -8.39 14.20 -1.10
C GLY A 77 -9.04 14.43 0.27
N MET A 78 -9.15 15.70 0.67
CA MET A 78 -9.83 16.12 1.90
C MET A 78 -11.21 16.66 1.53
N GLY A 79 -12.29 16.22 2.18
CA GLY A 79 -13.64 16.74 1.93
C GLY A 79 -14.76 15.71 2.10
N GLU A 80 -15.91 16.00 1.48
CA GLU A 80 -17.05 15.08 1.40
C GLU A 80 -16.60 13.75 0.78
N GLY A 81 -17.00 12.61 1.38
CA GLY A 81 -16.52 11.28 0.97
C GLY A 81 -15.10 10.90 1.41
N GLY A 82 -14.28 11.87 1.84
CA GLY A 82 -12.87 11.72 2.24
C GLY A 82 -12.64 11.05 3.59
N CYS A 83 -13.46 10.07 3.97
CA CYS A 83 -13.23 9.25 5.15
C CYS A 83 -12.34 8.04 4.81
N MET A 84 -11.98 7.25 5.83
CA MET A 84 -11.16 6.06 5.63
C MET A 84 -11.93 4.97 4.88
N VAL A 85 -11.21 4.17 4.10
CA VAL A 85 -11.76 2.94 3.49
C VAL A 85 -12.43 2.06 4.55
N HIS A 86 -13.50 1.36 4.18
CA HIS A 86 -14.45 0.62 5.04
C HIS A 86 -15.46 1.47 5.82
N ASN A 87 -15.41 2.81 5.75
CA ASN A 87 -16.50 3.63 6.24
C ASN A 87 -17.69 3.59 5.25
N ALA A 88 -18.93 3.49 5.76
CA ALA A 88 -20.13 3.46 4.92
C ALA A 88 -20.39 4.76 4.15
N ALA A 89 -19.80 5.87 4.59
CA ALA A 89 -19.81 7.16 3.92
C ALA A 89 -18.60 7.37 2.99
N TYR A 90 -17.76 6.34 2.80
CA TYR A 90 -16.64 6.43 1.87
C TYR A 90 -17.17 6.60 0.46
N ASP A 91 -16.76 7.69 -0.18
CA ASP A 91 -17.07 7.98 -1.56
C ASP A 91 -15.76 8.31 -2.29
N PHE A 92 -15.50 7.56 -3.36
CA PHE A 92 -14.26 7.69 -4.10
C PHE A 92 -14.31 8.94 -4.96
N ASN A 93 -13.22 9.72 -4.96
CA ASN A 93 -13.16 10.96 -5.71
C ASN A 93 -12.89 10.69 -7.20
N ASP A 94 -13.96 10.62 -8.00
CA ASP A 94 -13.90 10.36 -9.45
C ASP A 94 -12.98 11.31 -10.23
N ASN A 95 -12.74 12.52 -9.72
CA ASN A 95 -11.83 13.48 -10.36
C ASN A 95 -10.37 12.96 -10.40
N LEU A 96 -10.04 11.95 -9.60
CA LEU A 96 -8.72 11.31 -9.58
C LEU A 96 -8.56 10.24 -10.66
N LEU A 97 -9.66 9.75 -11.27
CA LEU A 97 -9.59 8.71 -12.30
C LEU A 97 -8.72 9.11 -13.49
N PRO A 98 -8.88 10.30 -14.11
CA PRO A 98 -8.13 10.64 -15.31
C PRO A 98 -6.63 10.71 -15.06
N VAL A 99 -6.21 11.30 -13.94
CA VAL A 99 -4.79 11.45 -13.59
C VAL A 99 -4.17 10.11 -13.20
N THR A 100 -4.87 9.30 -12.41
CA THR A 100 -4.37 8.00 -11.93
C THR A 100 -4.27 6.99 -13.07
N ALA A 101 -5.29 6.91 -13.94
CA ALA A 101 -5.26 6.04 -15.12
C ALA A 101 -4.14 6.46 -16.09
N SER A 102 -3.98 7.76 -16.33
CA SER A 102 -2.90 8.28 -17.17
C SER A 102 -1.51 7.97 -16.60
N PHE A 103 -1.36 8.03 -15.27
CA PHE A 103 -0.11 7.64 -14.61
C PHE A 103 0.20 6.15 -14.83
N TRP A 104 -0.77 5.25 -14.67
CA TRP A 104 -0.59 3.82 -14.97
C TRP A 104 -0.17 3.56 -16.41
N VAL A 105 -0.78 4.23 -17.39
CA VAL A 105 -0.39 4.12 -18.81
C VAL A 105 1.07 4.54 -18.98
N LYS A 106 1.46 5.70 -18.46
CA LYS A 106 2.85 6.19 -18.55
C LYS A 106 3.83 5.27 -17.83
N LEU A 107 3.46 4.71 -16.69
CA LEU A 107 4.28 3.77 -15.95
C LEU A 107 4.55 2.51 -16.78
N ALA A 108 3.50 1.94 -17.37
CA ALA A 108 3.60 0.76 -18.23
C ALA A 108 4.42 1.05 -19.49
N GLU A 109 4.15 2.14 -20.19
CA GLU A 109 4.91 2.53 -21.38
C GLU A 109 6.39 2.79 -21.07
N SER A 110 6.68 3.51 -19.98
CA SER A 110 8.07 3.80 -19.58
C SER A 110 8.80 2.55 -19.12
N TYR A 111 8.09 1.56 -18.57
CA TYR A 111 8.68 0.27 -18.23
C TYR A 111 9.01 -0.54 -19.48
N LEU A 112 8.08 -0.61 -20.44
CA LEU A 112 8.22 -1.40 -21.67
C LEU A 112 9.15 -0.78 -22.71
N ARG A 113 9.44 0.53 -22.62
CA ARG A 113 10.45 1.21 -23.46
C ARG A 113 11.88 1.01 -22.98
N ARG A 114 12.09 0.36 -21.83
CA ARG A 114 13.43 0.03 -21.34
C ARG A 114 13.92 -1.21 -22.09
N ASP A 115 15.02 -1.05 -22.82
CA ASP A 115 15.75 -2.15 -23.45
C ASP A 115 16.29 -3.14 -22.40
#